data_AF-A0AAD5WWE6-F1
#
_entry.id   AF-A0AAD5WWE6-F1
#
_cell.length_a   1.000
_cell.length_b   1.000
_cell.length_c   1.000
_cell.angle_alpha   90.00
_cell.angle_beta   90.00
_cell.angle_gamma   90.00
#
_symmetry.space_group_name_H-M   'P 1'
#
loop_
_entity.id
_entity.type
_entity.pdbx_description
1 polymer ?
#
loop_
_entity_poly.entity_id
_entity_poly.type
_entity_poly.pdbx_seq_one_letter_code
_entity_poly.pdbx_strand_id
1 'polypeptide(L)'
;MLIRRAQLVSAGEEDPILGGASALAGMGGMGMGRAGAASEGSQLDLLGMAEQESQNRAMLRMVYILEKGLSTTASPRSAVDWMLARGPLIADLKAAILGNYRCILQLCSVLSQGSFGKKVVDEIINQCDVMINLREVILMHRVQYSTTGEGPALEKALGCLERYFFLVTFGAYVNDGSSSHFKTSFANWLGARPEITSMLYAFRQKGKRLYLFRPVEDLSLLSEESLG
;
A
#
# COMPACT_ATOMS: atom_id res chain seq x y z
N MET A 1 -4.34 -0.94 16.36
CA MET A 1 -5.40 -0.12 15.71
C MET A 1 -6.54 -0.97 15.13
N LEU A 2 -6.28 -2.04 14.36
CA LEU A 2 -7.32 -2.89 13.73
C LEU A 2 -8.42 -3.39 14.69
N ILE A 3 -8.03 -4.02 15.81
CA ILE A 3 -8.99 -4.59 16.78
C ILE A 3 -9.85 -3.48 17.40
N ARG A 4 -9.21 -2.39 17.85
CA ARG A 4 -9.90 -1.24 18.46
C ARG A 4 -10.91 -0.60 17.49
N ARG A 5 -10.53 -0.44 16.22
CA ARG A 5 -11.44 0.02 15.16
C ARG A 5 -12.66 -0.89 15.04
N ALA A 6 -12.45 -2.20 14.92
CA ALA A 6 -13.56 -3.14 14.77
C ALA A 6 -14.50 -3.16 15.98
N GLN A 7 -13.96 -3.02 17.20
CA GLN A 7 -14.76 -2.87 18.42
C GLN A 7 -15.64 -1.61 18.38
N LEU A 8 -15.10 -0.46 17.97
CA LEU A 8 -15.85 0.79 17.86
C LEU A 8 -16.96 0.70 16.80
N VAL A 9 -16.62 0.20 15.61
CA VAL A 9 -17.61 0.00 14.52
C VAL A 9 -18.72 -0.97 14.95
N SER A 10 -18.38 -2.04 15.68
CA SER A 10 -19.38 -2.98 16.22
C SER A 10 -20.27 -2.38 17.30
N ALA A 11 -19.79 -1.34 17.99
CA ALA A 11 -20.55 -0.57 18.96
C ALA A 11 -21.44 0.52 18.32
N GLY A 12 -21.37 0.68 16.99
CA GLY A 12 -22.11 1.70 16.25
C GLY A 12 -21.43 3.07 16.21
N GLU A 13 -20.18 3.17 16.67
CA GLU A 13 -19.38 4.39 16.64
C GLU A 13 -18.77 4.64 15.25
N GLU A 14 -18.40 5.88 14.97
CA GLU A 14 -17.76 6.28 13.71
C GLU A 14 -16.40 5.55 13.51
N ASP A 15 -16.08 5.17 12.28
CA ASP A 15 -14.83 4.47 11.96
C ASP A 15 -13.63 5.42 12.18
N PRO A 16 -12.75 5.19 13.18
CA PRO A 16 -11.64 6.12 13.46
C PRO A 16 -10.55 6.14 12.38
N ILE A 17 -10.55 5.17 11.46
CA ILE A 17 -9.53 5.06 10.40
C ILE A 17 -10.04 5.66 9.09
N LEU A 18 -11.30 5.40 8.74
CA LEU A 18 -11.91 5.89 7.49
C LEU A 18 -12.82 7.12 7.68
N GLY A 19 -13.27 7.39 8.90
CA GLY A 19 -14.13 8.52 9.25
C GLY A 19 -13.46 9.87 9.05
N GLY A 20 -12.13 9.96 9.22
CA GLY A 20 -11.37 11.18 8.90
C GLY A 20 -11.41 11.58 7.43
N ALA A 21 -11.50 10.61 6.51
CA ALA A 21 -11.68 10.86 5.08
C ALA A 21 -13.12 11.29 4.75
N SER A 22 -14.10 10.89 5.58
CA SER A 22 -15.50 11.30 5.46
C SER A 22 -15.78 12.65 6.14
N ALA A 23 -15.02 13.04 7.16
CA ALA A 23 -15.17 14.33 7.85
C ALA A 23 -14.86 15.54 6.93
N LEU A 24 -13.97 15.37 5.95
CA LEU A 24 -13.73 16.37 4.91
C LEU A 24 -14.86 16.45 3.87
N ALA A 25 -15.68 15.41 3.73
CA ALA A 25 -16.86 15.41 2.86
C ALA A 25 -18.16 15.82 3.60
N GLY A 26 -18.18 15.75 4.94
CA GLY A 26 -19.37 15.92 5.77
C GLY A 26 -19.62 17.32 6.34
N MET A 27 -18.67 18.26 6.27
CA MET A 27 -18.88 19.65 6.74
C MET A 27 -19.66 20.53 5.75
N GLY A 28 -20.39 19.94 4.79
CA GLY A 28 -21.22 20.64 3.80
C GLY A 28 -22.69 20.86 4.20
N GLY A 29 -23.13 20.45 5.39
CA GLY A 29 -24.56 20.50 5.71
C GLY A 29 -24.87 20.66 7.19
N MET A 30 -24.77 21.88 7.72
CA MET A 30 -25.68 22.39 8.76
C MET A 30 -25.37 23.89 8.99
N GLY A 31 -26.13 24.76 8.34
CA GLY A 31 -25.98 26.21 8.50
C GLY A 31 -26.78 27.01 7.49
N MET A 32 -28.11 27.01 7.60
CA MET A 32 -28.95 27.95 6.87
C MET A 32 -28.75 29.36 7.45
N GLY A 33 -27.89 30.16 6.82
CA GLY A 33 -27.64 31.55 7.15
C GLY A 33 -27.11 32.28 5.93
N ARG A 34 -27.96 33.13 5.33
CA ARG A 34 -27.72 33.95 4.13
C ARG A 34 -26.32 34.55 4.06
N ALA A 35 -25.54 34.22 3.01
CA ALA A 35 -24.64 35.15 2.32
C ALA A 35 -23.96 34.50 1.10
N GLY A 36 -24.01 35.19 -0.04
CA GLY A 36 -22.95 35.15 -1.06
C GLY A 36 -22.99 33.99 -2.06
N ALA A 37 -23.39 34.30 -3.30
CA ALA A 37 -23.03 33.52 -4.48
C ALA A 37 -21.50 33.61 -4.69
N ALA A 38 -20.74 32.83 -3.93
CA ALA A 38 -19.31 32.64 -4.12
C ALA A 38 -19.07 31.34 -4.89
N SER A 39 -19.05 31.48 -6.21
CA SER A 39 -18.15 30.77 -7.13
C SER A 39 -17.98 29.26 -6.94
N GLU A 40 -18.81 28.47 -7.65
CA GLU A 40 -18.52 27.05 -7.94
C GLU A 40 -17.12 26.86 -8.55
N GLY A 41 -16.59 27.88 -9.25
CA GLY A 41 -15.23 27.87 -9.80
C GLY A 41 -14.12 27.87 -8.74
N SER A 42 -14.33 28.48 -7.57
CA SER A 42 -13.33 28.51 -6.50
C SER A 42 -13.18 27.14 -5.81
N GLN A 43 -14.26 26.37 -5.78
CA GLN A 43 -14.29 25.03 -5.17
C GLN A 43 -13.65 23.98 -6.08
N LEU A 44 -13.83 24.11 -7.40
CA LEU A 44 -13.12 23.31 -8.41
C LEU A 44 -11.61 23.59 -8.42
N ASP A 45 -11.19 24.85 -8.26
CA ASP A 45 -9.77 25.20 -8.14
C ASP A 45 -9.13 24.60 -6.87
N LEU A 46 -9.82 24.66 -5.72
CA LEU A 46 -9.35 24.05 -4.47
C LEU A 46 -9.21 22.53 -4.57
N LEU A 47 -10.16 21.85 -5.23
CA LEU A 47 -10.09 20.41 -5.49
C LEU A 47 -8.92 20.06 -6.40
N GLY A 48 -8.71 20.84 -7.47
CA GLY A 48 -7.57 20.69 -8.37
C GLY A 48 -6.22 20.87 -7.66
N MET A 49 -6.13 21.86 -6.76
CA MET A 49 -4.92 22.08 -5.94
C MET A 49 -4.66 20.93 -4.97
N ALA A 50 -5.67 20.42 -4.28
CA ALA A 50 -5.52 19.29 -3.34
C ALA A 50 -5.10 17.99 -4.05
N GLU A 51 -5.66 17.74 -5.23
CA GLU A 51 -5.29 16.60 -6.06
C GLU A 51 -3.85 16.74 -6.58
N GLN A 52 -3.48 17.94 -7.05
CA GLN A 52 -2.12 18.25 -7.48
C GLN A 52 -1.11 18.08 -6.34
N GLU A 53 -1.42 18.56 -5.14
CA GLU A 53 -0.55 18.37 -3.98
C GLU A 53 -0.39 16.89 -3.62
N SER A 54 -1.46 16.10 -3.70
CA SER A 54 -1.41 14.66 -3.49
C SER A 54 -0.51 13.97 -4.52
N GLN A 55 -0.65 14.36 -5.79
CA GLN A 55 0.20 13.87 -6.88
C GLN A 55 1.67 14.26 -6.66
N ASN A 56 1.94 15.51 -6.27
CA ASN A 56 3.29 15.99 -5.97
C ASN A 56 3.91 15.21 -4.80
N ARG A 57 3.15 14.97 -3.72
CA ARG A 57 3.61 14.16 -2.58
C ARG A 57 3.92 12.72 -2.98
N ALA A 58 3.07 12.09 -3.79
CA ALA A 58 3.29 10.74 -4.29
C ALA A 58 4.54 10.65 -5.19
N MET A 59 4.78 11.68 -6.02
CA MET A 59 5.97 11.77 -6.86
C MET A 59 7.24 11.90 -6.02
N LEU A 60 7.25 12.78 -5.01
CA LEU A 60 8.39 12.94 -4.11
C LEU A 60 8.71 11.66 -3.33
N ARG A 61 7.67 10.95 -2.85
CA ARG A 61 7.84 9.64 -2.21
C ARG A 61 8.46 8.62 -3.16
N MET A 62 8.01 8.58 -4.41
CA MET A 62 8.58 7.70 -5.42
C MET A 62 10.06 8.00 -5.67
N VAL A 63 10.42 9.27 -5.87
CA VAL A 63 11.81 9.70 -6.07
C VAL A 63 12.65 9.29 -4.87
N TYR A 64 12.19 9.55 -3.65
CA TYR A 64 12.89 9.16 -2.43
C TYR A 64 13.14 7.64 -2.34
N ILE A 65 12.14 6.82 -2.64
CA ILE A 65 12.26 5.35 -2.63
C ILE A 65 13.25 4.87 -3.68
N LEU A 66 13.19 5.44 -4.88
CA LEU A 66 14.10 5.12 -5.97
C LEU A 66 15.53 5.51 -5.59
N GLU A 67 15.77 6.74 -5.12
CA GLU A 67 17.09 7.17 -4.66
C GLU A 67 17.64 6.24 -3.59
N LYS A 68 16.84 5.89 -2.56
CA LYS A 68 17.27 4.95 -1.52
C LYS A 68 17.55 3.55 -2.06
N GLY A 69 16.74 3.05 -2.98
CA GLY A 69 16.96 1.75 -3.62
C GLY A 69 18.17 1.74 -4.57
N LEU A 70 18.47 2.87 -5.22
CA LEU A 70 19.59 3.07 -6.15
C LEU A 70 20.89 3.50 -5.46
N SER A 71 20.84 3.89 -4.18
CA SER A 71 21.88 4.65 -3.45
C SER A 71 23.24 3.98 -3.27
N THR A 72 23.49 2.79 -3.84
CA THR A 72 24.84 2.23 -3.89
C THR A 72 25.61 2.62 -5.18
N THR A 73 24.95 3.11 -6.23
CA THR A 73 25.61 3.33 -7.54
C THR A 73 25.21 4.59 -8.32
N ALA A 74 24.13 5.30 -7.98
CA ALA A 74 23.61 6.37 -8.85
C ALA A 74 23.43 7.74 -8.16
N SER A 75 23.78 8.81 -8.89
CA SER A 75 23.52 10.20 -8.47
C SER A 75 22.02 10.52 -8.49
N PRO A 76 21.51 11.48 -7.70
CA PRO A 76 20.09 11.85 -7.64
C PRO A 76 19.48 12.29 -8.99
N ARG A 77 20.32 12.73 -9.95
CA ARG A 77 19.89 12.98 -11.34
C ARG A 77 19.38 11.70 -12.03
N SER A 78 20.00 10.55 -11.74
CA SER A 78 19.62 9.27 -12.33
C SER A 78 18.21 8.84 -11.94
N ALA A 79 17.77 9.03 -10.69
CA ALA A 79 16.41 8.63 -10.27
C ALA A 79 15.31 9.45 -10.99
N VAL A 80 15.55 10.76 -11.16
CA VAL A 80 14.61 11.67 -11.84
C VAL A 80 14.63 11.46 -13.35
N ASP A 81 15.82 11.36 -13.96
CA ASP A 81 15.97 11.08 -15.39
C ASP A 81 15.33 9.74 -15.76
N TRP A 82 15.45 8.74 -14.87
CA TRP A 82 14.85 7.43 -15.02
C TRP A 82 13.32 7.45 -14.94
N MET A 83 12.77 8.23 -14.00
CA MET A 83 11.33 8.40 -13.85
C MET A 83 10.74 9.11 -15.09
N LEU A 84 11.46 10.07 -15.66
CA LEU A 84 11.04 10.79 -16.88
C LEU A 84 11.20 9.95 -18.16
N ALA A 85 12.17 9.04 -18.21
CA ALA A 85 12.43 8.20 -19.39
C ALA A 85 11.40 7.06 -19.58
N ARG A 86 10.62 6.68 -18.56
CA ARG A 86 9.86 5.41 -18.55
C ARG A 86 8.39 5.59 -18.12
N GLY A 87 7.55 6.03 -19.05
CA GLY A 87 6.10 6.19 -18.85
C GLY A 87 5.36 4.96 -18.30
N PRO A 88 5.52 3.75 -18.87
CA PRO A 88 4.81 2.55 -18.40
C PRO A 88 5.22 2.14 -16.97
N LEU A 89 6.49 2.28 -16.64
CA LEU A 89 7.06 1.84 -15.37
C LEU A 89 6.63 2.73 -14.19
N ILE A 90 6.33 4.01 -14.45
CA ILE A 90 5.75 4.91 -13.44
C ILE A 90 4.43 4.33 -12.91
N ALA A 91 3.57 3.77 -13.77
CA ALA A 91 2.31 3.20 -13.34
C ALA A 91 2.52 1.99 -12.42
N ASP A 92 3.49 1.13 -12.75
CA ASP A 92 3.83 -0.05 -11.97
C ASP A 92 4.43 0.30 -10.60
N LEU A 93 5.29 1.33 -10.55
CA LEU A 93 5.84 1.83 -9.30
C LEU A 93 4.78 2.51 -8.44
N LYS A 94 3.89 3.30 -9.05
CA LYS A 94 2.72 3.86 -8.34
C LYS A 94 1.90 2.73 -7.73
N ALA A 95 1.62 1.67 -8.50
CA ALA A 95 0.90 0.51 -8.00
C ALA A 95 1.65 -0.18 -6.84
N ALA A 96 2.97 -0.35 -6.94
CA ALA A 96 3.79 -0.95 -5.89
C ALA A 96 3.83 -0.10 -4.60
N ILE A 97 3.96 1.23 -4.70
CA ILE A 97 3.90 2.15 -3.54
C ILE A 97 2.53 2.05 -2.85
N LEU A 98 1.46 1.91 -3.62
CA LEU A 98 0.11 1.69 -3.10
C LEU A 98 -0.10 0.27 -2.54
N GLY A 99 0.91 -0.60 -2.59
CA GLY A 99 0.83 -1.99 -2.13
C GLY A 99 -0.01 -2.89 -3.05
N ASN A 100 -0.27 -2.48 -4.29
CA ASN A 100 -1.07 -3.23 -5.25
C ASN A 100 -0.25 -4.34 -5.92
N TYR A 101 0.35 -5.20 -5.10
CA TYR A 101 1.06 -6.39 -5.57
C TYR A 101 0.06 -7.46 -5.98
N ARG A 102 0.35 -8.23 -7.03
CA ARG A 102 -0.58 -9.27 -7.53
C ARG A 102 -1.02 -10.25 -6.45
N CYS A 103 -0.12 -10.69 -5.58
CA CYS A 103 -0.46 -11.61 -4.48
C CYS A 103 -1.42 -10.98 -3.47
N ILE A 104 -1.32 -9.67 -3.22
CA ILE A 104 -2.22 -8.92 -2.33
C ILE A 104 -3.57 -8.68 -3.00
N LEU A 105 -3.60 -8.35 -4.29
CA LEU A 105 -4.85 -8.22 -5.04
C LEU A 105 -5.59 -9.55 -5.14
N GLN A 106 -4.86 -10.65 -5.36
CA GLN A 106 -5.41 -12.00 -5.34
C GLN A 106 -5.97 -12.35 -3.95
N LEU A 107 -5.23 -12.05 -2.88
CA LEU A 107 -5.73 -12.19 -1.51
C LEU A 107 -7.04 -11.39 -1.31
N CYS A 108 -7.10 -10.14 -1.75
CA CYS A 108 -8.31 -9.33 -1.63
C CYS A 108 -9.50 -9.93 -2.39
N SER A 109 -9.26 -10.60 -3.52
CA SER A 109 -10.33 -11.23 -4.31
C SER A 109 -10.97 -12.45 -3.64
N VAL A 110 -10.26 -13.13 -2.73
CA VAL A 110 -10.78 -14.29 -2.00
C VAL A 110 -11.33 -13.93 -0.60
N LEU A 111 -11.07 -12.71 -0.13
CA LEU A 111 -11.56 -12.23 1.17
C LEU A 111 -12.90 -11.54 1.03
N SER A 112 -13.83 -11.83 1.94
CA SER A 112 -15.07 -11.07 2.10
C SER A 112 -14.73 -9.60 2.39
N GLN A 113 -15.21 -8.67 1.55
CA GLN A 113 -14.86 -7.24 1.63
C GLN A 113 -13.33 -6.97 1.59
N GLY A 114 -12.56 -7.78 0.87
CA GLY A 114 -11.09 -7.70 0.84
C GLY A 114 -10.56 -6.33 0.43
N SER A 115 -11.16 -5.68 -0.56
CA SER A 115 -10.78 -4.31 -0.99
C SER A 115 -10.93 -3.28 0.13
N PHE A 116 -12.00 -3.40 0.93
CA PHE A 116 -12.23 -2.51 2.07
C PHE A 116 -11.24 -2.82 3.22
N GLY A 117 -11.04 -4.11 3.53
CA GLY A 117 -10.05 -4.55 4.51
C GLY A 117 -8.64 -4.06 4.18
N LYS A 118 -8.24 -4.16 2.90
CA LYS A 118 -6.98 -3.60 2.41
C LYS A 118 -6.89 -2.10 2.66
N LYS A 119 -7.90 -1.31 2.28
CA LYS A 119 -7.90 0.14 2.49
C LYS A 119 -7.70 0.52 3.96
N VAL A 120 -8.38 -0.16 4.88
CA VAL A 120 -8.22 0.05 6.33
C VAL A 120 -6.78 -0.26 6.77
N VAL A 121 -6.21 -1.37 6.31
CA VAL A 121 -4.83 -1.75 6.64
C VAL A 121 -3.82 -0.77 6.05
N ASP A 122 -4.01 -0.36 4.80
CA ASP A 122 -3.16 0.61 4.11
C ASP A 122 -3.14 1.95 4.85
N GLU A 123 -4.30 2.40 5.32
CA GLU A 123 -4.41 3.65 6.07
C GLU A 123 -3.75 3.54 7.45
N ILE A 124 -3.91 2.41 8.13
CA ILE A 124 -3.16 2.17 9.38
C ILE A 124 -1.64 2.15 9.13
N ILE A 125 -1.19 1.58 8.01
CA ILE A 125 0.23 1.62 7.64
C ILE A 125 0.68 3.06 7.40
N ASN A 126 -0.12 3.90 6.75
CA ASN A 126 0.16 5.32 6.54
C ASN A 126 0.23 6.11 7.85
N GLN A 127 -0.67 5.83 8.80
CA GLN A 127 -0.67 6.49 10.11
C GLN A 127 0.53 6.07 10.96
N CYS A 128 1.08 4.87 10.71
CA CYS A 128 2.29 4.36 11.36
C CYS A 128 3.59 4.75 10.63
N ASP A 129 3.54 5.61 9.59
CA ASP A 129 4.66 5.99 8.72
C ASP A 129 5.68 6.96 9.36
N VAL A 130 5.65 7.11 10.69
CA VAL A 130 6.55 8.04 11.41
C VAL A 130 8.02 7.61 11.31
N MET A 131 8.28 6.31 11.14
CA MET A 131 9.65 5.80 10.95
C MET A 131 9.83 5.15 9.58
N ILE A 132 8.94 4.24 9.18
CA ILE A 132 9.09 3.40 7.98
C ILE A 132 7.72 2.91 7.47
N ASN A 133 7.31 3.28 6.25
CA ASN A 133 6.15 2.68 5.58
C ASN A 133 6.47 1.27 5.07
N LEU A 134 5.71 0.27 5.51
CA LEU A 134 5.94 -1.12 5.08
C LEU A 134 5.83 -1.29 3.55
N ARG A 135 4.88 -0.61 2.90
CA ARG A 135 4.65 -0.76 1.45
C ARG A 135 5.80 -0.18 0.63
N GLU A 136 6.38 0.91 1.12
CA GLU A 136 7.54 1.56 0.51
C GLU A 136 8.82 0.74 0.69
N VAL A 137 9.02 0.11 1.85
CA VAL A 137 10.17 -0.77 2.10
C VAL A 137 10.21 -1.97 1.15
N ILE A 138 9.04 -2.54 0.84
CA ILE A 138 8.94 -3.64 -0.13
C ILE A 138 9.54 -3.20 -1.47
N LEU A 139 9.12 -2.04 -1.98
CA LEU A 139 9.60 -1.51 -3.24
C LEU A 139 11.08 -1.11 -3.15
N MET A 140 11.49 -0.42 -2.09
CA MET A 140 12.88 0.01 -1.88
C MET A 140 13.86 -1.16 -1.96
N HIS A 141 13.61 -2.24 -1.21
CA HIS A 141 14.48 -3.42 -1.25
C HIS A 141 14.37 -4.21 -2.54
N ARG A 142 13.21 -4.17 -3.23
CA ARG A 142 13.08 -4.76 -4.57
C ARG A 142 13.93 -4.00 -5.58
N VAL A 143 13.91 -2.66 -5.57
CA VAL A 143 14.76 -1.81 -6.42
C VAL A 143 16.24 -2.07 -6.13
N GLN A 144 16.61 -2.13 -4.85
CA GLN A 144 17.97 -2.47 -4.42
C GLN A 144 18.42 -3.84 -4.94
N TYR A 145 17.55 -4.86 -4.89
CA TYR A 145 17.89 -6.18 -5.43
C TYR A 145 18.16 -6.15 -6.94
N SER A 146 17.41 -5.36 -7.71
CA SER A 146 17.65 -5.24 -9.16
C SER A 146 18.98 -4.58 -9.50
N THR A 147 19.49 -3.69 -8.65
CA THR A 147 20.77 -3.01 -8.90
C THR A 147 21.95 -3.82 -8.38
N THR A 148 21.84 -4.40 -7.17
CA THR A 148 22.97 -5.10 -6.53
C THR A 148 22.99 -6.60 -6.81
N GLY A 149 21.86 -7.21 -7.16
CA GLY A 149 21.70 -8.66 -7.27
C GLY A 149 21.82 -9.41 -5.94
N GLU A 150 21.91 -8.69 -4.81
CA GLU A 150 22.19 -9.28 -3.50
C GLU A 150 20.97 -9.99 -2.89
N GLY A 151 21.12 -11.28 -2.60
CA GLY A 151 20.08 -12.09 -1.95
C GLY A 151 19.46 -11.47 -0.69
N PRO A 152 20.23 -10.86 0.24
CA PRO A 152 19.68 -10.22 1.44
C PRO A 152 18.65 -9.11 1.16
N ALA A 153 18.80 -8.34 0.09
CA ALA A 153 17.83 -7.31 -0.30
C ALA A 153 16.50 -7.96 -0.71
N LEU A 154 16.56 -9.02 -1.52
CA LEU A 154 15.37 -9.77 -1.94
C LEU A 154 14.64 -10.42 -0.76
N GLU A 155 15.37 -11.05 0.16
CA GLU A 155 14.75 -11.66 1.35
C GLU A 155 14.09 -10.61 2.26
N LYS A 156 14.67 -9.41 2.39
CA LYS A 156 14.02 -8.29 3.10
C LYS A 156 12.73 -7.85 2.40
N ALA A 157 12.75 -7.70 1.08
CA ALA A 157 11.56 -7.35 0.30
C ALA A 157 10.45 -8.40 0.46
N LEU A 158 10.80 -9.68 0.39
CA LEU A 158 9.87 -10.81 0.56
C LEU A 158 9.29 -10.86 1.97
N GLY A 159 10.12 -10.71 3.00
CA GLY A 159 9.66 -10.69 4.39
C GLY A 159 8.73 -9.52 4.68
N CYS A 160 8.94 -8.35 4.07
CA CYS A 160 8.04 -7.22 4.19
C CYS A 160 6.71 -7.46 3.46
N LEU A 161 6.75 -8.07 2.26
CA LEU A 161 5.55 -8.43 1.51
C LEU A 161 4.72 -9.49 2.23
N GLU A 162 5.36 -10.50 2.85
CA GLU A 162 4.70 -11.51 3.67
C GLU A 162 4.03 -10.87 4.90
N ARG A 163 4.71 -9.96 5.61
CA ARG A 163 4.10 -9.21 6.72
C ARG A 163 2.87 -8.42 6.27
N TYR A 164 2.96 -7.76 5.11
CA TYR A 164 1.83 -7.00 4.56
C TYR A 164 0.66 -7.94 4.20
N PHE A 165 0.94 -9.09 3.58
CA PHE A 165 -0.05 -10.13 3.33
C PHE A 165 -0.75 -10.58 4.62
N PHE A 166 0.01 -10.83 5.69
CA PHE A 166 -0.56 -11.19 6.99
C PHE A 166 -1.40 -10.08 7.62
N LEU A 167 -0.99 -8.81 7.49
CA LEU A 167 -1.77 -7.68 8.00
C LEU A 167 -3.13 -7.56 7.29
N VAL A 168 -3.16 -7.70 5.96
CA VAL A 168 -4.42 -7.69 5.19
C VAL A 168 -5.30 -8.88 5.57
N THR A 169 -4.71 -10.07 5.67
CA THR A 169 -5.41 -11.29 6.09
C THR A 169 -5.99 -11.17 7.51
N PHE A 170 -5.20 -10.64 8.44
CA PHE A 170 -5.63 -10.40 9.82
C PHE A 170 -6.70 -9.31 9.91
N GLY A 171 -6.60 -8.26 9.10
CA GLY A 171 -7.64 -7.24 8.98
C GLY A 171 -8.98 -7.83 8.54
N ALA A 172 -8.96 -8.76 7.58
CA ALA A 172 -10.17 -9.47 7.17
C ALA A 172 -10.69 -10.42 8.26
N TYR A 173 -9.81 -11.12 8.96
CA TYR A 173 -10.19 -11.92 10.12
C TYR A 173 -10.88 -11.08 11.20
N VAL A 174 -10.36 -9.90 11.53
CA VAL A 174 -10.94 -9.00 12.55
C VAL A 174 -12.32 -8.46 12.13
N ASN A 175 -12.54 -8.28 10.83
CA ASN A 175 -13.81 -7.78 10.28
C ASN A 175 -14.83 -8.89 9.98
N ASP A 176 -14.46 -10.16 10.12
CA ASP A 176 -15.35 -11.29 9.87
C ASP A 176 -16.37 -11.42 11.01
N GLY A 177 -17.67 -11.38 10.69
CA GLY A 177 -18.72 -11.53 11.71
C GLY A 177 -18.66 -12.86 12.46
N SER A 178 -18.09 -13.91 11.85
CA SER A 178 -17.91 -15.23 12.48
C SER A 178 -16.80 -15.25 13.53
N SER A 179 -15.86 -14.30 13.48
CA SER A 179 -14.82 -14.10 14.48
C SER A 179 -15.22 -13.08 15.55
N SER A 180 -16.51 -12.70 15.61
CA SER A 180 -17.05 -11.82 16.64
C SER A 180 -16.64 -12.33 18.04
N HIS A 181 -15.97 -11.47 18.82
CA HIS A 181 -15.33 -11.75 20.10
C HIS A 181 -14.13 -12.73 20.08
N PHE A 182 -13.49 -12.96 18.93
CA PHE A 182 -12.32 -13.83 18.77
C PHE A 182 -12.54 -15.28 19.26
N LYS A 183 -13.77 -15.80 19.13
CA LYS A 183 -14.13 -17.16 19.56
C LYS A 183 -13.33 -18.25 18.85
N THR A 184 -13.04 -18.04 17.56
CA THR A 184 -12.13 -18.86 16.77
C THR A 184 -10.80 -18.12 16.67
N SER A 185 -9.68 -18.79 16.96
CA SER A 185 -8.36 -18.17 16.81
C SER A 185 -8.04 -17.84 15.35
N PHE A 186 -7.17 -16.85 15.12
CA PHE A 186 -6.71 -16.50 13.78
C PHE A 186 -6.11 -17.71 13.03
N ALA A 187 -5.32 -18.53 13.73
CA ALA A 187 -4.72 -19.73 13.14
C ALA A 187 -5.77 -20.74 12.67
N ASN A 188 -6.82 -20.97 13.46
CA ASN A 188 -7.91 -21.89 13.11
C ASN A 188 -8.76 -21.33 11.96
N TRP A 189 -9.08 -20.03 11.98
CA TRP A 189 -9.80 -19.36 10.91
C TRP A 189 -9.02 -19.40 9.58
N LEU A 190 -7.70 -19.16 9.65
CA LEU A 190 -6.82 -19.21 8.48
C LEU A 190 -6.67 -20.65 7.94
N GLY A 191 -6.54 -21.63 8.85
CA GLY A 191 -6.45 -23.04 8.50
C GLY A 191 -7.72 -23.60 7.84
N ALA A 192 -8.88 -23.01 8.13
CA ALA A 192 -10.15 -23.34 7.48
C ALA A 192 -10.28 -22.76 6.05
N ARG A 193 -9.31 -21.96 5.60
CA ARG A 193 -9.30 -21.28 4.28
C ARG A 193 -8.14 -21.77 3.43
N PRO A 194 -8.32 -22.91 2.71
CA PRO A 194 -7.26 -23.49 1.88
C PRO A 194 -6.82 -22.55 0.76
N GLU A 195 -7.69 -21.66 0.28
CA GLU A 195 -7.37 -20.65 -0.73
C GLU A 195 -6.30 -19.65 -0.26
N ILE A 196 -6.38 -19.20 0.99
CA ILE A 196 -5.38 -18.29 1.58
C ILE A 196 -4.11 -19.07 1.95
N THR A 197 -4.29 -20.26 2.52
CA THR A 197 -3.16 -21.12 2.91
C THR A 197 -2.31 -21.52 1.70
N SER A 198 -2.95 -21.78 0.55
CA SER A 198 -2.27 -22.05 -0.73
C SER A 198 -1.41 -20.88 -1.19
N MET A 199 -1.89 -19.64 -1.03
CA MET A 199 -1.09 -18.44 -1.34
C MET A 199 0.11 -18.32 -0.38
N LEU A 200 -0.04 -18.63 0.90
CA LEU A 200 1.07 -18.63 1.86
C LEU A 200 2.17 -19.64 1.50
N TYR A 201 1.80 -20.80 0.96
CA TYR A 201 2.80 -21.76 0.47
C TYR A 201 3.69 -21.15 -0.63
N ALA A 202 3.15 -20.26 -1.48
CA ALA A 202 3.94 -19.58 -2.51
C ALA A 202 5.06 -18.70 -1.91
N PHE A 203 4.82 -18.07 -0.76
CA PHE A 203 5.84 -17.33 -0.03
C PHE A 203 6.92 -18.25 0.56
N ARG A 204 6.57 -19.47 0.98
CA ARG A 204 7.48 -20.44 1.63
C ARG A 204 8.33 -21.26 0.67
N GLN A 205 8.06 -21.18 -0.63
CA GLN A 205 8.88 -21.87 -1.64
C GLN A 205 10.31 -21.31 -1.66
N LYS A 206 11.28 -22.17 -1.97
CA LYS A 206 12.67 -21.74 -2.18
C LYS A 206 12.82 -21.04 -3.53
N GLY A 207 13.75 -20.09 -3.60
CA GLY A 207 14.11 -19.38 -4.84
C GLY A 207 13.74 -17.90 -4.84
N LYS A 208 13.94 -17.24 -5.99
CA LYS A 208 13.84 -15.77 -6.09
C LYS A 208 12.40 -15.23 -5.99
N ARG A 209 11.38 -16.03 -6.34
CA ARG A 209 9.95 -15.70 -6.16
C ARG A 209 9.54 -14.31 -6.70
N LEU A 210 10.21 -13.82 -7.77
CA LEU A 210 10.02 -12.45 -8.27
C LEU A 210 8.58 -12.18 -8.74
N TYR A 211 7.87 -13.21 -9.19
CA TYR A 211 6.46 -13.12 -9.60
C TYR A 211 5.52 -12.63 -8.49
N LEU A 212 5.91 -12.71 -7.21
CA LEU A 212 5.13 -12.17 -6.10
C LEU A 212 5.10 -10.63 -6.10
N PHE A 213 6.11 -10.00 -6.70
CA PHE A 213 6.27 -8.55 -6.76
C PHE A 213 5.60 -7.88 -7.95
N ARG A 214 4.84 -8.61 -8.78
CA ARG A 214 4.07 -8.00 -9.88
C ARG A 214 3.30 -6.77 -9.36
N PRO A 215 3.42 -5.59 -10.00
CA PRO A 215 3.95 -5.38 -11.35
C PRO A 215 5.45 -5.04 -11.46
N VAL A 216 6.20 -5.07 -10.35
CA VAL A 216 7.64 -4.77 -10.32
C VAL A 216 8.50 -6.06 -10.26
N GLU A 217 8.04 -7.13 -10.90
CA GLU A 217 8.81 -8.38 -10.99
C GLU A 217 10.05 -8.22 -11.87
N ASP A 218 9.92 -7.47 -12.96
CA ASP A 218 10.99 -7.20 -13.91
C ASP A 218 11.45 -5.76 -13.75
N LEU A 219 12.63 -5.63 -13.16
CA LEU A 219 13.36 -4.38 -13.05
C LEU A 219 14.76 -4.56 -13.64
N SER A 220 14.94 -5.51 -14.58
CA SER A 220 16.22 -5.78 -15.25
C SER A 220 16.81 -4.54 -15.92
N LEU A 221 15.93 -3.66 -16.42
CA LEU A 221 16.26 -2.35 -16.97
C LEU A 221 16.94 -1.39 -15.97
N LEU A 222 17.02 -1.72 -14.68
CA LEU A 222 17.83 -1.00 -13.69
C LEU A 222 19.29 -1.48 -13.65
N SER A 223 19.54 -2.73 -14.03
CA SER A 223 20.88 -3.31 -13.99
C SER A 223 21.74 -2.90 -15.20
N GLU A 224 21.12 -2.68 -16.36
CA GLU A 224 21.82 -2.36 -17.62
C GLU A 224 22.48 -0.97 -17.62
N GLU A 225 21.93 0.01 -16.90
CA GLU A 225 22.53 1.37 -16.79
C GLU A 225 23.63 1.47 -15.73
N SER A 226 23.71 0.53 -14.77
CA SER A 226 24.79 0.52 -13.77
C SER A 226 26.16 0.06 -14.30
N LEU A 227 26.20 -0.38 -15.57
CA LEU A 227 27.39 -0.88 -16.27
C LEU A 227 27.90 0.10 -17.37
N GLY A 228 27.29 1.27 -17.50
CA GLY A 228 27.64 2.32 -18.48
C GLY A 228 28.44 3.45 -17.87
#